data_AF-A0A836UM22-F1
#
_entry.id   AF-A0A836UM22-F1
#
_cell.length_a   1.000
_cell.length_b   1.000
_cell.length_c   1.000
_cell.angle_alpha   90.00
_cell.angle_beta   90.00
_cell.angle_gamma   90.00
#
_symmetry.space_group_name_H-M   'P 1'
#
loop_
_entity.id
_entity.type
_entity.pdbx_description
1 polymer ?
#
loop_
_entity_poly.entity_id
_entity_poly.type
_entity_poly.pdbx_seq_one_letter_code
_entity_poly.pdbx_strand_id
1 'polypeptide(L)'
;MTQRAFVRPDRSAEWRRFSAILVAGLLLFETLSGLAIWLLPFSLGVQFTVIVHTVAGLIFILPYIGYQLRHWLVYRHAPMTHVKLTGYLSLAATAICAISGIVLTYQAAFSTRISYTWDIAHIASTLAVIAFALTHIVALLLRDRRSGASQAPVLAAERSFGLGTIAWTLAGLAIIAAWTLSYEYVQLTNEFPEDYDLQYGEDRPFAPSLATTVTGGAYDGRSLGGSQSCGTAGCHEEIKREWEVSAHRYASMDAAFQAVQATMAEQNGATSTRYCGGCHDPISLFSGTKNIFVENLTSLDGYQEGISCIACHAIQKTDVKGNANYTISQLERYAYEMREDEGATAVFLRDFLIRSYPDHHVESLSHRLFKSPEFCAACHKQFIDAEINNVGWV
;
A
#
# COMPACT_ATOMS: atom_id res chain seq x y z
N MET A 1 -61.62 7.69 3.57
CA MET A 1 -60.15 7.87 3.44
C MET A 1 -59.89 8.83 2.30
N THR A 2 -59.59 10.09 2.60
CA THR A 2 -59.28 11.12 1.60
C THR A 2 -57.93 10.81 0.94
N GLN A 3 -57.95 10.44 -0.33
CA GLN A 3 -56.74 10.41 -1.17
C GLN A 3 -56.15 11.82 -1.17
N ARG A 4 -55.08 12.05 -0.39
CA ARG A 4 -54.28 13.27 -0.53
C ARG A 4 -53.73 13.28 -1.96
N ALA A 5 -54.19 14.22 -2.78
CA ALA A 5 -53.66 14.43 -4.11
C ALA A 5 -52.13 14.60 -4.03
N PHE A 6 -51.39 13.87 -4.86
CA PHE A 6 -49.95 14.00 -4.95
C PHE A 6 -49.61 15.41 -5.46
N VAL A 7 -49.14 16.27 -4.56
CA VAL A 7 -48.61 17.59 -4.93
C VAL A 7 -47.22 17.38 -5.51
N ARG A 8 -47.04 17.74 -6.79
CA ARG A 8 -45.72 17.66 -7.44
C ARG A 8 -44.75 18.61 -6.73
N PRO A 9 -43.56 18.13 -6.32
CA PRO A 9 -42.55 18.99 -5.70
C PRO A 9 -42.01 20.01 -6.69
N ASP A 10 -41.62 21.18 -6.18
CA ASP A 10 -40.88 22.18 -6.96
C ASP A 10 -39.49 21.64 -7.33
N ARG A 11 -39.33 21.25 -8.58
CA ARG A 11 -38.11 20.63 -9.08
C ARG A 11 -36.91 21.57 -9.07
N SER A 12 -37.11 22.87 -9.30
CA SER A 12 -36.03 23.86 -9.23
C SER A 12 -35.49 23.94 -7.81
N ALA A 13 -36.38 23.97 -6.82
CA ALA A 13 -36.00 23.94 -5.41
C ALA A 13 -35.29 22.63 -5.04
N GLU A 14 -35.76 21.47 -5.52
CA GLU A 14 -35.13 20.18 -5.23
C GLU A 14 -33.69 20.09 -5.79
N TRP A 15 -33.44 20.55 -7.01
CA TRP A 15 -32.09 20.59 -7.60
C TRP A 15 -31.14 21.53 -6.86
N ARG A 16 -31.64 22.63 -6.29
CA ARG A 16 -30.84 23.60 -5.52
C ARG A 16 -30.58 23.18 -4.07
N ARG A 17 -31.13 22.06 -3.60
CA ARG A 17 -30.97 21.66 -2.20
C ARG A 17 -29.51 21.34 -1.91
N PHE A 18 -28.99 21.96 -0.86
CA PHE A 18 -27.66 21.67 -0.34
C PHE A 18 -27.44 20.17 -0.09
N SER A 19 -28.41 19.47 0.53
CA SER A 19 -28.30 18.03 0.79
C SER A 19 -28.17 17.19 -0.49
N ALA A 20 -28.83 17.58 -1.57
CA ALA A 20 -28.72 16.88 -2.86
C ALA A 20 -27.34 17.11 -3.49
N ILE A 21 -26.86 18.35 -3.46
CA ILE A 21 -25.54 18.75 -3.98
C ILE A 21 -24.42 18.07 -3.19
N LEU A 22 -24.49 18.10 -1.86
CA LEU A 22 -23.51 17.46 -0.98
C LEU A 22 -23.45 15.95 -1.22
N VAL A 23 -24.61 15.27 -1.22
CA VAL A 23 -24.66 13.83 -1.45
C VAL A 23 -24.16 13.46 -2.84
N ALA A 24 -24.52 14.22 -3.88
CA ALA A 24 -24.03 13.96 -5.23
C ALA A 24 -22.52 14.18 -5.34
N GLY A 25 -21.99 15.23 -4.72
CA GLY A 25 -20.56 15.54 -4.69
C GLY A 25 -19.74 14.48 -3.96
N LEU A 26 -20.18 14.08 -2.76
CA LEU A 26 -19.55 13.00 -2.01
C LEU A 26 -19.67 11.66 -2.74
N LEU A 27 -20.84 11.31 -3.30
CA LEU A 27 -21.00 10.08 -4.07
C LEU A 27 -20.07 10.03 -5.28
N LEU A 28 -19.91 11.16 -6.00
CA LEU A 28 -18.97 11.25 -7.12
C LEU A 28 -17.52 11.12 -6.64
N PHE A 29 -17.16 11.79 -5.54
CA PHE A 29 -15.85 11.65 -4.91
C PHE A 29 -15.55 10.21 -4.51
N GLU A 30 -16.44 9.55 -3.77
CA GLU A 30 -16.29 8.14 -3.36
C GLU A 30 -16.16 7.21 -4.57
N THR A 31 -16.93 7.47 -5.63
CA THR A 31 -16.85 6.69 -6.87
C THR A 31 -15.49 6.86 -7.54
N LEU A 32 -15.00 8.10 -7.70
CA LEU A 32 -13.72 8.36 -8.37
C LEU A 32 -12.52 7.89 -7.55
N SER A 33 -12.55 8.11 -6.23
CA SER A 33 -11.51 7.63 -5.32
C SER A 33 -11.47 6.11 -5.23
N GLY A 34 -12.64 5.44 -5.17
CA GLY A 34 -12.71 3.98 -5.22
C GLY A 34 -12.19 3.39 -6.53
N LEU A 35 -12.52 4.01 -7.67
CA LEU A 35 -11.96 3.61 -8.97
C LEU A 35 -10.45 3.85 -9.05
N ALA A 36 -9.94 4.94 -8.45
CA ALA A 36 -8.51 5.21 -8.38
C ALA A 36 -7.77 4.14 -7.57
N ILE A 37 -8.31 3.73 -6.41
CA ILE A 37 -7.76 2.63 -5.60
C ILE A 37 -7.73 1.32 -6.39
N TRP A 38 -8.78 1.03 -7.16
CA TRP A 38 -8.89 -0.21 -7.91
C TRP A 38 -8.01 -0.28 -9.18
N LEU A 39 -7.78 0.85 -9.86
CA LEU A 39 -7.22 0.87 -11.21
C LEU A 39 -5.83 1.53 -11.34
N LEU A 40 -5.44 2.38 -10.41
CA LEU A 40 -4.13 3.04 -10.46
C LEU A 40 -3.06 2.18 -9.79
N PRO A 41 -1.80 2.28 -10.25
CA PRO A 41 -0.69 1.55 -9.63
C PRO A 41 -0.44 2.04 -8.19
N PHE A 42 0.23 1.18 -7.42
CA PHE A 42 0.69 1.53 -6.08
C PHE A 42 1.49 2.84 -6.12
N SER A 43 1.08 3.79 -5.28
CA SER A 43 1.71 5.09 -5.15
C SER A 43 1.24 5.76 -3.86
N LEU A 44 2.00 6.72 -3.34
CA LEU A 44 1.60 7.47 -2.15
C LEU A 44 0.23 8.15 -2.30
N GLY A 45 -0.07 8.70 -3.48
CA GLY A 45 -1.37 9.32 -3.75
C GLY A 45 -2.53 8.33 -3.63
N VAL A 46 -2.35 7.10 -4.11
CA VAL A 46 -3.36 6.04 -3.97
C VAL A 46 -3.49 5.60 -2.52
N GLN A 47 -2.38 5.47 -1.79
CA GLN A 47 -2.42 5.13 -0.35
C GLN A 47 -3.22 6.17 0.45
N PHE A 48 -3.00 7.47 0.25
CA PHE A 48 -3.83 8.49 0.90
C PHE A 48 -5.25 8.54 0.37
N THR A 49 -5.46 8.17 -0.90
CA THR A 49 -6.82 7.98 -1.43
C THR A 49 -7.56 6.90 -0.63
N VAL A 50 -6.94 5.78 -0.26
CA VAL A 50 -7.55 4.74 0.59
C VAL A 50 -8.03 5.32 1.92
N ILE A 51 -7.19 6.10 2.61
CA ILE A 51 -7.55 6.69 3.91
C ILE A 51 -8.67 7.72 3.74
N VAL A 52 -8.54 8.64 2.78
CA VAL A 52 -9.54 9.70 2.59
C VAL A 52 -10.88 9.12 2.10
N HIS A 53 -10.86 8.14 1.19
CA HIS A 53 -12.04 7.39 0.75
C HIS A 53 -12.75 6.74 1.94
N THR A 54 -11.99 6.06 2.81
CA THR A 54 -12.56 5.42 4.01
C THR A 54 -13.24 6.43 4.92
N VAL A 55 -12.54 7.52 5.27
CA VAL A 55 -13.07 8.54 6.19
C VAL A 55 -14.25 9.29 5.59
N ALA A 56 -14.14 9.71 4.33
CA ALA A 56 -15.20 10.41 3.62
C ALA A 56 -16.42 9.51 3.40
N GLY A 57 -16.22 8.21 3.12
CA GLY A 57 -17.27 7.20 3.02
C GLY A 57 -18.04 7.04 4.33
N LEU A 58 -17.34 6.97 5.48
CA LEU A 58 -18.00 6.94 6.80
C LEU A 58 -18.82 8.21 7.07
N ILE A 59 -18.26 9.39 6.75
CA ILE A 59 -18.95 10.68 6.89
C ILE A 59 -20.17 10.75 5.97
N PHE A 60 -20.05 10.24 4.74
CA PHE A 60 -21.05 10.27 3.69
C PHE A 60 -22.35 9.52 4.05
N ILE A 61 -22.25 8.45 4.85
CA ILE A 61 -23.41 7.60 5.20
C ILE A 61 -24.55 8.40 5.81
N LEU A 62 -24.28 9.30 6.77
CA LEU A 62 -25.34 10.04 7.47
C LEU A 62 -26.06 11.07 6.57
N PRO A 63 -25.35 11.96 5.83
CA PRO A 63 -25.98 12.81 4.83
C PRO A 63 -26.73 12.02 3.76
N TYR A 64 -26.18 10.88 3.31
CA TYR A 64 -26.82 10.03 2.31
C TYR A 64 -28.16 9.50 2.82
N ILE A 65 -28.19 8.88 4.01
CA ILE A 65 -29.43 8.36 4.62
C ILE A 65 -30.46 9.49 4.77
N GLY A 66 -30.06 10.64 5.31
CA GLY A 66 -30.96 11.79 5.51
C GLY A 66 -31.56 12.28 4.18
N TYR A 67 -30.73 12.42 3.14
CA TYR A 67 -31.20 12.81 1.81
C TYR A 67 -32.11 11.75 1.19
N GLN A 68 -31.74 10.47 1.22
CA GLN A 68 -32.49 9.40 0.60
C GLN A 68 -33.86 9.19 1.27
N LEU A 69 -33.94 9.30 2.60
CA LEU A 69 -35.22 9.24 3.31
C LEU A 69 -36.15 10.39 2.87
N ARG A 70 -35.63 11.61 2.79
CA ARG A 70 -36.40 12.77 2.30
C ARG A 70 -36.83 12.55 0.85
N HIS A 71 -35.88 12.19 -0.02
CA HIS A 71 -36.12 11.99 -1.44
C HIS A 71 -37.21 10.92 -1.66
N TRP A 72 -37.12 9.80 -0.92
CA TRP A 72 -38.14 8.77 -0.92
C TRP A 72 -39.49 9.29 -0.42
N LEU A 73 -39.55 10.00 0.72
CA LEU A 73 -40.81 10.54 1.26
C LEU A 73 -41.51 11.48 0.28
N VAL A 74 -40.75 12.30 -0.44
CA VAL A 74 -41.29 13.22 -1.46
C VAL A 74 -41.84 12.47 -2.67
N TYR A 75 -41.12 11.44 -3.16
CA TYR A 75 -41.44 10.78 -4.43
C TYR A 75 -42.13 9.41 -4.28
N ARG A 76 -42.38 8.90 -3.07
CA ARG A 76 -42.95 7.55 -2.85
C ARG A 76 -44.31 7.35 -3.51
N HIS A 77 -45.17 8.37 -3.52
CA HIS A 77 -46.50 8.33 -4.13
C HIS A 77 -46.51 8.64 -5.64
N ALA A 78 -45.37 9.00 -6.23
CA ALA A 78 -45.27 9.19 -7.68
C ALA A 78 -45.43 7.85 -8.43
N PRO A 79 -45.96 7.84 -9.68
CA PRO A 79 -46.11 6.61 -10.45
C PRO A 79 -44.77 5.92 -10.72
N MET A 80 -44.80 4.59 -10.86
CA MET A 80 -43.61 3.82 -11.17
C MET A 80 -43.19 4.05 -12.63
N THR A 81 -41.96 4.47 -12.84
CA THR A 81 -41.35 4.73 -14.16
C THR A 81 -39.96 4.11 -14.19
N HIS A 82 -39.37 3.97 -15.37
CA HIS A 82 -37.98 3.51 -15.50
C HIS A 82 -36.99 4.40 -14.71
N VAL A 83 -37.24 5.72 -14.63
CA VAL A 83 -36.42 6.63 -13.81
C VAL A 83 -36.60 6.34 -12.31
N LYS A 84 -37.83 6.09 -11.85
CA LYS A 84 -38.06 5.72 -10.44
C LYS A 84 -37.42 4.36 -10.10
N LEU A 85 -37.46 3.42 -11.04
CA LEU A 85 -36.81 2.12 -10.90
C LEU A 85 -35.29 2.26 -10.77
N THR A 86 -34.63 3.01 -11.65
CA THR A 86 -33.17 3.24 -11.55
C THR A 86 -32.80 3.96 -10.26
N GLY A 87 -33.68 4.81 -9.73
CA GLY A 87 -33.51 5.42 -8.40
C GLY A 87 -33.51 4.40 -7.26
N TYR A 88 -34.45 3.44 -7.27
CA TYR A 88 -34.47 2.36 -6.27
C TYR A 88 -33.28 1.40 -6.40
N LEU A 89 -32.89 1.05 -7.64
CA LEU A 89 -31.72 0.21 -7.89
C LEU A 89 -30.43 0.91 -7.44
N SER A 90 -30.31 2.21 -7.70
CA SER A 90 -29.21 3.03 -7.19
C SER A 90 -29.19 3.07 -5.66
N LEU A 91 -30.33 3.27 -5.00
CA LEU A 91 -30.42 3.23 -3.53
C LEU A 91 -29.97 1.88 -2.97
N ALA A 92 -30.44 0.77 -3.55
CA ALA A 92 -30.06 -0.57 -3.12
C ALA A 92 -28.56 -0.82 -3.33
N ALA A 93 -28.01 -0.43 -4.49
CA ALA A 93 -26.59 -0.58 -4.79
C ALA A 93 -25.71 0.24 -3.84
N THR A 94 -26.05 1.50 -3.57
CA THR A 94 -25.30 2.33 -2.62
C THR A 94 -25.43 1.81 -1.19
N ALA A 95 -26.58 1.24 -0.81
CA ALA A 95 -26.73 0.62 0.51
C ALA A 95 -25.82 -0.61 0.67
N ILE A 96 -25.74 -1.47 -0.34
CA ILE A 96 -24.81 -2.61 -0.35
C ILE A 96 -23.36 -2.12 -0.27
N CYS A 97 -23.01 -1.12 -1.08
CA CYS A 97 -21.69 -0.49 -1.09
C CYS A 97 -21.31 0.09 0.29
N ALA A 98 -22.23 0.81 0.94
CA ALA A 98 -22.00 1.36 2.27
C ALA A 98 -21.84 0.27 3.33
N ILE A 99 -22.66 -0.79 3.29
CA ILE A 99 -22.56 -1.90 4.24
C ILE A 99 -21.24 -2.64 4.06
N SER A 100 -20.87 -3.00 2.82
CA SER A 100 -19.60 -3.64 2.55
C SER A 100 -18.41 -2.74 2.93
N GLY A 101 -18.50 -1.44 2.66
CA GLY A 101 -17.49 -0.44 3.04
C GLY A 101 -17.29 -0.37 4.56
N ILE A 102 -18.36 -0.35 5.36
CA ILE A 102 -18.28 -0.40 6.83
C ILE A 102 -17.60 -1.69 7.29
N VAL A 103 -17.98 -2.84 6.72
CA VAL A 103 -17.38 -4.14 7.07
C VAL A 103 -15.88 -4.16 6.75
N LEU A 104 -15.49 -3.69 5.57
CA LEU A 104 -14.10 -3.61 5.15
C LEU A 104 -13.30 -2.65 6.02
N THR A 105 -13.88 -1.50 6.38
CA THR A 105 -13.25 -0.52 7.27
C THR A 105 -13.00 -1.11 8.66
N TYR A 106 -13.99 -1.81 9.21
CA TYR A 106 -13.83 -2.51 10.49
C TYR A 106 -12.74 -3.59 10.41
N GLN A 107 -12.73 -4.38 9.33
CA GLN A 107 -11.72 -5.42 9.12
C GLN A 107 -10.31 -4.84 8.99
N ALA A 108 -10.14 -3.75 8.24
CA ALA A 108 -8.86 -3.09 8.08
C ALA A 108 -8.36 -2.46 9.40
N ALA A 109 -9.26 -1.89 10.20
CA ALA A 109 -8.90 -1.27 11.48
C ALA A 109 -8.58 -2.29 12.59
N PHE A 110 -9.34 -3.39 12.67
CA PHE A 110 -9.36 -4.25 13.86
C PHE A 110 -9.15 -5.73 13.60
N SER A 111 -9.09 -6.17 12.34
CA SER A 111 -8.82 -7.58 11.98
C SER A 111 -7.44 -7.71 11.33
N THR A 112 -7.05 -8.93 10.97
CA THR A 112 -5.74 -9.21 10.34
C THR A 112 -5.75 -9.04 8.82
N ARG A 113 -6.94 -9.04 8.20
CA ARG A 113 -7.13 -8.86 6.75
C ARG A 113 -8.57 -8.47 6.41
N ILE A 114 -8.76 -7.86 5.25
CA ILE A 114 -10.08 -7.72 4.64
C ILE A 114 -10.56 -9.04 4.02
N SER A 115 -11.88 -9.20 3.95
CA SER A 115 -12.50 -10.34 3.29
C SER A 115 -12.67 -10.09 1.80
N TYR A 116 -12.13 -10.99 0.99
CA TYR A 116 -12.26 -10.96 -0.48
C TYR A 116 -13.73 -10.92 -0.94
N THR A 117 -14.64 -11.59 -0.23
CA THR A 117 -16.06 -11.58 -0.56
C THR A 117 -16.70 -10.21 -0.35
N TRP A 118 -16.36 -9.53 0.76
CA TRP A 118 -16.86 -8.18 1.03
C TRP A 118 -16.23 -7.15 0.10
N ASP A 119 -14.97 -7.35 -0.28
CA ASP A 119 -14.26 -6.53 -1.25
C ASP A 119 -14.91 -6.61 -2.65
N ILE A 120 -15.13 -7.83 -3.16
CA ILE A 120 -15.89 -8.02 -4.42
C ILE A 120 -17.27 -7.39 -4.33
N ALA A 121 -18.00 -7.59 -3.22
CA ALA A 121 -19.33 -7.01 -3.06
C ALA A 121 -19.27 -5.48 -3.12
N HIS A 122 -18.27 -4.87 -2.50
CA HIS A 122 -18.02 -3.43 -2.56
C HIS A 122 -17.76 -2.98 -3.99
N ILE A 123 -16.80 -3.58 -4.70
CA ILE A 123 -16.46 -3.23 -6.09
C ILE A 123 -17.67 -3.42 -7.03
N ALA A 124 -18.33 -4.58 -6.98
CA ALA A 124 -19.48 -4.88 -7.84
C ALA A 124 -20.66 -3.92 -7.58
N SER A 125 -20.92 -3.59 -6.31
CA SER A 125 -21.95 -2.61 -5.96
C SER A 125 -21.59 -1.20 -6.42
N THR A 126 -20.31 -0.82 -6.43
CA THR A 126 -19.84 0.45 -7.01
C THR A 126 -20.11 0.52 -8.51
N LEU A 127 -19.84 -0.56 -9.26
CA LEU A 127 -20.19 -0.63 -10.69
C LEU A 127 -21.71 -0.51 -10.90
N ALA A 128 -22.51 -1.12 -10.04
CA ALA A 128 -23.97 -0.99 -10.07
C ALA A 128 -24.43 0.44 -9.72
N VAL A 129 -23.78 1.12 -8.77
CA VAL A 129 -24.03 2.54 -8.46
C VAL A 129 -23.74 3.40 -9.68
N ILE A 130 -22.59 3.21 -10.36
CA ILE A 130 -22.26 3.93 -11.59
C ILE A 130 -23.36 3.72 -12.63
N ALA A 131 -23.74 2.47 -12.89
CA ALA A 131 -24.75 2.15 -13.89
C ALA A 131 -26.12 2.79 -13.58
N PHE A 132 -26.62 2.63 -12.36
CA PHE A 132 -27.98 3.06 -12.00
C PHE A 132 -28.08 4.54 -11.62
N ALA A 133 -27.15 5.08 -10.84
CA ALA A 133 -27.17 6.48 -10.42
C ALA A 133 -26.93 7.42 -11.61
N LEU A 134 -25.96 7.09 -12.47
CA LEU A 134 -25.69 7.87 -13.68
C LEU A 134 -26.91 7.85 -14.61
N THR A 135 -27.49 6.67 -14.86
CA THR A 135 -28.69 6.55 -15.70
C THR A 135 -29.86 7.32 -15.09
N HIS A 136 -30.05 7.26 -13.77
CA HIS A 136 -31.10 8.00 -13.07
C HIS A 136 -30.98 9.51 -13.26
N ILE A 137 -29.79 10.07 -13.03
CA ILE A 137 -29.54 11.51 -13.15
C ILE A 137 -29.59 11.94 -14.62
N VAL A 138 -28.90 11.24 -15.52
CA VAL A 138 -28.84 11.59 -16.95
C VAL A 138 -30.22 11.54 -17.60
N ALA A 139 -31.05 10.54 -17.26
CA ALA A 139 -32.42 10.46 -17.79
C ALA A 139 -33.26 11.69 -17.38
N LEU A 140 -33.09 12.19 -16.16
CA LEU A 140 -33.76 13.41 -15.69
C LEU A 140 -33.27 14.64 -16.47
N LEU A 141 -31.96 14.83 -16.59
CA LEU A 141 -31.36 15.96 -17.31
C LEU A 141 -31.79 15.97 -18.80
N LEU A 142 -31.78 14.81 -19.45
CA LEU A 142 -32.20 14.69 -20.86
C LEU A 142 -33.69 14.99 -21.05
N ARG A 143 -34.55 14.55 -20.14
CA ARG A 143 -35.99 14.86 -20.17
C ARG A 143 -36.23 16.37 -20.08
N ASP A 144 -35.49 17.05 -19.23
CA ASP A 144 -35.68 18.47 -18.97
C ASP A 144 -35.15 19.33 -20.13
N ARG A 145 -34.01 18.94 -20.72
CA ARG A 145 -33.50 19.56 -21.95
C ARG A 145 -34.46 19.40 -23.14
N ARG A 146 -35.10 18.24 -23.30
CA ARG A 146 -36.10 18.01 -24.37
C ARG A 146 -37.37 18.84 -24.22
N SER A 147 -37.65 19.36 -23.02
CA SER A 147 -38.86 20.16 -22.73
C SER A 147 -38.72 21.65 -23.08
N GLY A 148 -37.54 22.10 -23.53
CA GLY A 148 -37.30 23.44 -24.08
C GLY A 148 -37.42 24.60 -23.07
N ALA A 149 -37.71 25.80 -23.60
CA ALA A 149 -37.72 27.07 -22.85
C ALA A 149 -38.66 27.12 -21.63
N SER A 150 -39.67 26.24 -21.58
CA SER A 150 -40.60 26.11 -20.45
C SER A 150 -39.95 25.66 -19.13
N GLN A 151 -38.71 25.14 -19.18
CA GLN A 151 -37.96 24.66 -18.02
C GLN A 151 -36.71 25.50 -17.68
N ALA A 152 -36.60 26.75 -18.17
CA ALA A 152 -35.47 27.64 -17.87
C ALA A 152 -35.03 27.70 -16.38
N PRO A 153 -35.94 27.81 -15.38
CA PRO A 153 -35.52 27.83 -13.96
C PRO A 153 -34.95 26.47 -13.49
N VAL A 154 -35.46 25.36 -14.02
CA VAL A 154 -34.97 24.00 -13.69
C VAL A 154 -33.59 23.78 -14.29
N LEU A 155 -33.36 24.17 -15.55
CA LEU A 155 -32.05 24.07 -16.20
C LEU A 155 -30.98 24.90 -15.47
N ALA A 156 -31.34 26.08 -14.97
CA ALA A 156 -30.45 26.89 -14.14
C ALA A 156 -30.13 26.21 -12.79
N ALA A 157 -31.13 25.58 -12.17
CA ALA A 157 -30.94 24.81 -10.94
C ALA A 157 -30.04 23.58 -11.14
N GLU A 158 -30.21 22.84 -12.25
CA GLU A 158 -29.36 21.71 -12.64
C GLU A 158 -27.90 22.12 -12.85
N ARG A 159 -27.65 23.30 -13.43
CA ARG A 159 -26.28 23.84 -13.55
C ARG A 159 -25.67 24.14 -12.18
N SER A 160 -26.42 24.77 -11.28
CA SER A 160 -25.95 25.00 -9.90
C SER A 160 -25.67 23.69 -9.17
N PHE A 161 -26.51 22.66 -9.38
CA PHE A 161 -26.29 21.33 -8.85
C PHE A 161 -24.99 20.70 -9.37
N GLY A 162 -24.76 20.75 -10.69
CA GLY A 162 -23.55 20.23 -11.32
C GLY A 162 -22.27 20.93 -10.83
N LEU A 163 -22.28 22.27 -10.78
CA LEU A 163 -21.14 23.04 -10.27
C LEU A 163 -20.85 22.73 -8.80
N GLY A 164 -21.89 22.63 -7.97
CA GLY A 164 -21.72 22.27 -6.56
C GLY A 164 -21.21 20.84 -6.37
N THR A 165 -21.69 19.90 -7.18
CA THR A 165 -21.23 18.50 -7.19
C THR A 165 -19.73 18.44 -7.51
N ILE A 166 -19.30 19.15 -8.56
CA ILE A 166 -17.88 19.27 -8.94
C ILE A 166 -17.08 19.91 -7.81
N ALA A 167 -17.56 21.01 -7.21
CA ALA A 167 -16.84 21.70 -6.15
C ALA A 167 -16.57 20.79 -4.93
N TRP A 168 -17.56 20.04 -4.48
CA TRP A 168 -17.38 19.06 -3.38
C TRP A 168 -16.44 17.92 -3.76
N THR A 169 -16.51 17.44 -5.01
CA THR A 169 -15.61 16.41 -5.51
C THR A 169 -14.16 16.90 -5.52
N LEU A 170 -13.93 18.11 -6.05
CA LEU A 170 -12.62 18.74 -6.10
C LEU A 170 -12.07 19.04 -4.69
N ALA A 171 -12.93 19.37 -3.73
CA ALA A 171 -12.50 19.55 -2.34
C ALA A 171 -11.92 18.25 -1.75
N GLY A 172 -12.56 17.10 -1.98
CA GLY A 172 -12.02 15.80 -1.55
C GLY A 172 -10.69 15.47 -2.25
N LEU A 173 -10.60 15.70 -3.56
CA LEU A 173 -9.35 15.50 -4.31
C LEU A 173 -8.23 16.45 -3.86
N ALA A 174 -8.56 17.68 -3.49
CA ALA A 174 -7.61 18.64 -2.94
C ALA A 174 -7.06 18.21 -1.58
N ILE A 175 -7.86 17.54 -0.75
CA ILE A 175 -7.39 16.95 0.53
C ILE A 175 -6.36 15.84 0.25
N ILE A 176 -6.66 14.94 -0.69
CA ILE A 176 -5.71 13.88 -1.09
C ILE A 176 -4.41 14.50 -1.61
N ALA A 177 -4.52 15.47 -2.52
CA ALA A 177 -3.35 16.14 -3.10
C ALA A 177 -2.52 16.88 -2.03
N ALA A 178 -3.17 17.63 -1.15
CA ALA A 178 -2.50 18.35 -0.07
C ALA A 178 -1.76 17.38 0.87
N TRP A 179 -2.38 16.27 1.26
CA TRP A 179 -1.75 15.27 2.12
C TRP A 179 -0.58 14.57 1.40
N THR A 180 -0.75 14.23 0.13
CA THR A 180 0.32 13.64 -0.69
C THR A 180 1.52 14.56 -0.80
N LEU A 181 1.28 15.86 -1.00
CA LEU A 181 2.34 16.87 -1.13
C LEU A 181 2.97 17.25 0.21
N SER A 182 2.25 17.10 1.32
CA SER A 182 2.78 17.41 2.65
C SER A 182 3.50 16.24 3.32
N TYR A 183 3.37 15.04 2.77
CA TYR A 183 4.04 13.87 3.34
C TYR A 183 5.51 13.83 2.94
N GLU A 184 6.36 13.85 3.95
CA GLU A 184 7.81 13.70 3.77
C GLU A 184 8.17 12.22 3.74
N TYR A 185 8.83 11.78 2.68
CA TYR A 185 9.39 10.42 2.64
C TYR A 185 10.56 10.29 3.61
N VAL A 186 10.71 9.11 4.20
CA VAL A 186 11.97 8.73 4.84
C VAL A 186 13.03 8.70 3.75
N GLN A 187 14.00 9.60 3.85
CA GLN A 187 15.10 9.69 2.90
C GLN A 187 16.03 8.50 3.13
N LEU A 188 16.13 7.63 2.13
CA LEU A 188 17.04 6.50 2.10
C LEU A 188 18.30 6.92 1.33
N THR A 189 19.46 6.69 1.92
CA THR A 189 20.75 6.98 1.30
C THR A 189 21.28 5.70 0.67
N ASN A 190 21.05 5.55 -0.62
CA ASN A 190 21.47 4.39 -1.42
C ASN A 190 22.83 4.63 -2.09
N GLU A 191 23.78 5.12 -1.31
CA GLU A 191 25.13 5.45 -1.78
C GLU A 191 26.14 4.66 -0.94
N PHE A 192 27.19 4.19 -1.60
CA PHE A 192 28.33 3.65 -0.88
C PHE A 192 29.05 4.79 -0.12
N PRO A 193 29.70 4.50 1.02
CA PRO A 193 30.62 5.44 1.64
C PRO A 193 31.66 5.98 0.64
N GLU A 194 32.13 7.22 0.81
CA GLU A 194 33.12 7.82 -0.10
C GLU A 194 34.43 7.02 -0.18
N ASP A 195 34.77 6.31 0.90
CA ASP A 195 35.94 5.44 1.03
C ASP A 195 35.63 3.97 0.69
N TYR A 196 34.52 3.69 0.01
CA TYR A 196 34.14 2.33 -0.36
C TYR A 196 35.13 1.69 -1.34
N ASP A 197 35.74 0.59 -0.90
CA ASP A 197 36.75 -0.11 -1.67
C ASP A 197 36.13 -1.02 -2.74
N LEU A 198 36.41 -0.68 -4.00
CA LEU A 198 35.95 -1.40 -5.21
C LEU A 198 37.07 -2.25 -5.85
N GLN A 199 38.03 -2.73 -5.06
CA GLN A 199 39.17 -3.53 -5.57
C GLN A 199 38.79 -4.76 -6.43
N TYR A 200 37.56 -5.27 -6.31
CA TYR A 200 37.06 -6.41 -7.10
C TYR A 200 36.35 -6.01 -8.41
N GLY A 201 36.35 -4.72 -8.75
CA GLY A 201 35.70 -4.16 -9.93
C GLY A 201 34.42 -3.39 -9.59
N GLU A 202 34.17 -2.31 -10.33
CA GLU A 202 32.96 -1.48 -10.18
C GLU A 202 31.67 -2.26 -10.51
N ASP A 203 31.77 -3.32 -11.32
CA ASP A 203 30.69 -4.22 -11.69
C ASP A 203 30.41 -5.31 -10.64
N ARG A 204 31.29 -5.46 -9.65
CA ARG A 204 31.18 -6.45 -8.55
C ARG A 204 31.41 -5.80 -7.17
N PRO A 205 30.63 -4.77 -6.78
CA PRO A 205 30.89 -4.01 -5.56
C PRO A 205 30.76 -4.84 -4.26
N PHE A 206 30.03 -5.94 -4.29
CA PHE A 206 29.84 -6.85 -3.16
C PHE A 206 30.76 -8.07 -3.18
N ALA A 207 31.59 -8.22 -4.22
CA ALA A 207 32.57 -9.30 -4.25
C ALA A 207 33.50 -9.21 -3.03
N PRO A 208 33.99 -10.36 -2.55
CA PRO A 208 33.88 -11.72 -3.10
C PRO A 208 32.53 -12.44 -2.88
N SER A 209 31.52 -11.80 -2.28
CA SER A 209 30.15 -12.33 -2.30
C SER A 209 29.62 -12.41 -3.74
N LEU A 210 28.79 -13.41 -4.04
CA LEU A 210 28.02 -13.44 -5.28
C LEU A 210 26.68 -12.70 -5.18
N ALA A 211 26.41 -12.08 -4.04
CA ALA A 211 25.20 -11.30 -3.83
C ALA A 211 25.21 -10.04 -4.69
N THR A 212 24.05 -9.69 -5.24
CA THR A 212 23.87 -8.52 -6.11
C THR A 212 22.61 -7.77 -5.74
N THR A 213 22.57 -6.48 -6.08
CA THR A 213 21.36 -5.66 -6.01
C THR A 213 20.79 -5.45 -7.40
N VAL A 214 19.48 -5.23 -7.53
CA VAL A 214 18.84 -4.92 -8.82
C VAL A 214 19.42 -3.64 -9.45
N THR A 215 19.86 -2.69 -8.63
CA THR A 215 20.45 -1.42 -9.08
C THR A 215 21.95 -1.53 -9.38
N GLY A 216 22.62 -2.59 -8.93
CA GLY A 216 24.07 -2.71 -8.92
C GLY A 216 24.77 -1.83 -7.86
N GLY A 217 24.03 -1.02 -7.10
CA GLY A 217 24.56 -0.12 -6.07
C GLY A 217 24.15 -0.49 -4.65
N ALA A 218 24.57 0.34 -3.69
CA ALA A 218 24.23 0.19 -2.28
C ALA A 218 22.73 0.35 -2.01
N TYR A 219 22.28 -0.19 -0.88
CA TYR A 219 20.99 0.12 -0.27
C TYR A 219 21.18 0.65 1.14
N ASP A 220 20.37 1.62 1.53
CA ASP A 220 20.30 2.07 2.92
C ASP A 220 19.94 0.88 3.82
N GLY A 221 20.74 0.60 4.86
CA GLY A 221 20.56 -0.55 5.73
C GLY A 221 19.17 -0.62 6.37
N ARG A 222 18.58 0.54 6.67
CA ARG A 222 17.24 0.65 7.27
C ARG A 222 16.16 0.07 6.36
N SER A 223 16.38 0.10 5.05
CA SER A 223 15.43 -0.46 4.07
C SER A 223 15.38 -1.98 4.05
N LEU A 224 16.38 -2.64 4.64
CA LEU A 224 16.47 -4.09 4.75
C LEU A 224 16.18 -4.59 6.16
N GLY A 225 15.97 -3.72 7.16
CA GLY A 225 15.61 -4.09 8.53
C GLY A 225 14.11 -4.01 8.81
N GLY A 226 13.76 -3.86 10.10
CA GLY A 226 12.41 -3.61 10.57
C GLY A 226 11.56 -4.87 10.73
N SER A 227 12.16 -6.03 10.98
CA SER A 227 11.45 -7.31 11.09
C SER A 227 10.39 -7.35 12.19
N GLN A 228 10.56 -6.54 13.24
CA GLN A 228 9.59 -6.41 14.33
C GLN A 228 8.21 -5.98 13.82
N SER A 229 8.18 -5.08 12.83
CA SER A 229 6.97 -4.57 12.18
C SER A 229 6.11 -5.70 11.59
N CYS A 230 6.70 -6.76 11.07
CA CYS A 230 5.97 -7.86 10.42
C CYS A 230 5.08 -8.63 11.42
N GLY A 231 5.51 -8.71 12.67
CA GLY A 231 4.74 -9.34 13.76
C GLY A 231 3.75 -8.39 14.43
N THR A 232 3.72 -7.11 14.06
CA THR A 232 2.73 -6.17 14.58
C THR A 232 1.36 -6.44 13.94
N ALA A 233 0.30 -5.85 14.49
CA ALA A 233 -1.05 -5.94 13.92
C ALA A 233 -1.68 -7.36 13.86
N GLY A 234 -1.07 -8.39 14.45
CA GLY A 234 -1.65 -9.74 14.50
C GLY A 234 -1.48 -10.59 13.23
N CYS A 235 -0.62 -10.19 12.28
CA CYS A 235 -0.51 -10.88 10.98
C CYS A 235 0.54 -12.01 10.97
N HIS A 236 1.81 -11.74 11.29
CA HIS A 236 2.90 -12.73 11.28
C HIS A 236 3.52 -13.00 12.66
N GLU A 237 2.72 -12.91 13.73
CA GLU A 237 3.21 -13.03 15.11
C GLU A 237 4.01 -14.31 15.39
N GLU A 238 3.53 -15.45 14.88
CA GLU A 238 4.16 -16.76 15.10
C GLU A 238 5.53 -16.84 14.41
N ILE A 239 5.58 -16.61 13.09
CA ILE A 239 6.82 -16.68 12.31
C ILE A 239 7.83 -15.64 12.81
N LYS A 240 7.37 -14.44 13.18
CA LYS A 240 8.24 -13.42 13.78
C LYS A 240 8.85 -13.93 15.09
N ARG A 241 8.08 -14.56 15.97
CA ARG A 241 8.57 -15.13 17.23
C ARG A 241 9.55 -16.28 16.99
N GLU A 242 9.31 -17.12 15.99
CA GLU A 242 10.25 -18.17 15.59
C GLU A 242 11.56 -17.58 15.06
N TRP A 243 11.48 -16.55 14.22
CA TRP A 243 12.64 -15.83 13.70
C TRP A 243 13.47 -15.20 14.84
N GLU A 244 12.84 -14.57 15.83
CA GLU A 244 13.53 -13.87 16.93
C GLU A 244 14.55 -14.72 17.68
N VAL A 245 14.32 -16.03 17.77
CA VAL A 245 15.20 -16.99 18.45
C VAL A 245 16.00 -17.87 17.49
N SER A 246 15.91 -17.61 16.18
CA SER A 246 16.49 -18.45 15.12
C SER A 246 17.96 -18.12 14.84
N ALA A 247 18.68 -19.09 14.28
CA ALA A 247 20.04 -18.88 13.79
C ALA A 247 20.12 -17.78 12.71
N HIS A 248 19.06 -17.59 11.91
CA HIS A 248 19.02 -16.55 10.88
C HIS A 248 19.02 -15.13 11.45
N ARG A 249 18.24 -14.88 12.51
CA ARG A 249 18.30 -13.62 13.25
C ARG A 249 19.72 -13.42 13.78
N TYR A 250 20.25 -14.41 14.51
CA TYR A 250 21.55 -14.28 15.18
C TYR A 250 22.75 -14.43 14.24
N ALA A 251 22.55 -14.57 12.92
CA ALA A 251 23.60 -14.96 11.97
C ALA A 251 24.80 -13.99 11.95
N SER A 252 24.53 -12.70 12.17
CA SER A 252 25.56 -11.67 12.30
C SER A 252 26.00 -11.44 13.75
N MET A 253 25.10 -11.60 14.73
CA MET A 253 25.42 -11.41 16.15
C MET A 253 26.32 -12.51 16.73
N ASP A 254 26.33 -13.70 16.12
CA ASP A 254 27.05 -14.86 16.62
C ASP A 254 28.53 -14.58 16.91
N ALA A 255 28.99 -15.00 18.09
CA ALA A 255 30.35 -14.70 18.55
C ALA A 255 31.43 -15.38 17.70
N ALA A 256 31.17 -16.57 17.16
CA ALA A 256 32.10 -17.25 16.28
C ALA A 256 32.17 -16.55 14.92
N PHE A 257 31.04 -16.13 14.35
CA PHE A 257 31.01 -15.29 13.15
C PHE A 257 31.82 -14.01 13.34
N GLN A 258 31.58 -13.25 14.41
CA GLN A 258 32.30 -12.01 14.70
C GLN A 258 33.81 -12.24 14.82
N ALA A 259 34.24 -13.30 15.54
CA ALA A 259 35.65 -13.64 15.67
C ALA A 259 36.30 -14.04 14.34
N VAL A 260 35.63 -14.88 13.55
CA VAL A 260 36.14 -15.32 12.24
C VAL A 260 36.22 -14.14 11.27
N GLN A 261 35.22 -13.26 11.24
CA GLN A 261 35.28 -12.07 10.38
C GLN A 261 36.43 -11.15 10.79
N ALA A 262 36.67 -10.95 12.08
CA ALA A 262 37.74 -10.11 12.57
C ALA A 262 39.12 -10.67 12.18
N THR A 263 39.32 -11.98 12.35
CA THR A 263 40.55 -12.66 11.90
C THR A 263 40.72 -12.57 10.38
N MET A 264 39.65 -12.79 9.61
CA MET A 264 39.68 -12.67 8.15
C MET A 264 40.01 -11.24 7.70
N ALA A 265 39.46 -10.23 8.36
CA ALA A 265 39.76 -8.84 8.09
C ALA A 265 41.22 -8.47 8.40
N GLU A 266 41.78 -8.98 9.50
CA GLU A 266 43.18 -8.76 9.87
C GLU A 266 44.15 -9.42 8.88
N GLN A 267 43.82 -10.62 8.41
CA GLN A 267 44.70 -11.41 7.52
C GLN A 267 44.60 -11.00 6.05
N ASN A 268 43.39 -10.76 5.56
CA ASN A 268 43.08 -10.61 4.13
C ASN A 268 42.46 -9.25 3.77
N GLY A 269 42.33 -8.35 4.75
CA GLY A 269 41.67 -7.06 4.58
C GLY A 269 40.16 -7.10 4.81
N ALA A 270 39.59 -5.97 5.23
CA ALA A 270 38.18 -5.84 5.59
C ALA A 270 37.20 -6.24 4.47
N THR A 271 37.51 -5.89 3.22
CA THR A 271 36.71 -6.20 2.03
C THR A 271 36.53 -7.71 1.79
N SER A 272 37.49 -8.53 2.20
CA SER A 272 37.40 -9.99 2.10
C SER A 272 36.20 -10.55 2.90
N THR A 273 35.79 -9.86 3.97
CA THR A 273 34.65 -10.27 4.81
C THR A 273 33.28 -10.17 4.12
N ARG A 274 33.20 -9.49 2.97
CA ARG A 274 31.99 -9.47 2.13
C ARG A 274 31.58 -10.89 1.70
N TYR A 275 32.56 -11.80 1.55
CA TYR A 275 32.34 -13.22 1.28
C TYR A 275 31.31 -13.84 2.23
N CYS A 276 31.49 -13.61 3.54
CA CYS A 276 30.60 -14.09 4.58
C CYS A 276 29.34 -13.22 4.71
N GLY A 277 29.48 -11.92 4.43
CA GLY A 277 28.42 -10.93 4.57
C GLY A 277 27.15 -11.26 3.79
N GLY A 278 27.27 -11.83 2.59
CA GLY A 278 26.10 -12.19 1.79
C GLY A 278 25.20 -13.26 2.43
N CYS A 279 25.76 -14.17 3.22
CA CYS A 279 24.98 -15.25 3.84
C CYS A 279 24.60 -14.97 5.30
N HIS A 280 25.35 -14.12 6.01
CA HIS A 280 25.22 -13.91 7.46
C HIS A 280 24.74 -12.51 7.84
N ASP A 281 25.04 -11.50 7.01
CA ASP A 281 24.89 -10.09 7.36
C ASP A 281 24.57 -9.23 6.12
N PRO A 282 23.46 -9.53 5.42
CA PRO A 282 23.09 -8.90 4.16
C PRO A 282 22.84 -7.41 4.35
N ILE A 283 22.33 -6.99 5.50
CA ILE A 283 22.10 -5.57 5.81
C ILE A 283 23.43 -4.81 5.72
N SER A 284 24.47 -5.28 6.43
CA SER A 284 25.79 -4.62 6.43
C SER A 284 26.53 -4.76 5.11
N LEU A 285 26.29 -5.84 4.35
CA LEU A 285 26.85 -6.01 3.01
C LEU A 285 26.29 -4.95 2.06
N PHE A 286 24.96 -4.85 1.95
CA PHE A 286 24.32 -3.98 0.97
C PHE A 286 24.37 -2.50 1.36
N SER A 287 24.52 -2.17 2.65
CA SER A 287 24.79 -0.79 3.12
C SER A 287 26.25 -0.36 2.96
N GLY A 288 27.13 -1.23 2.47
CA GLY A 288 28.54 -0.93 2.28
C GLY A 288 29.35 -0.85 3.59
N THR A 289 28.83 -1.38 4.70
CA THR A 289 29.52 -1.38 6.01
C THR A 289 30.70 -2.36 6.06
N LYS A 290 30.68 -3.41 5.23
CA LYS A 290 31.80 -4.36 5.05
C LYS A 290 32.94 -3.70 4.25
N ASN A 291 33.58 -2.67 4.81
CA ASN A 291 34.52 -1.79 4.10
C ASN A 291 35.82 -1.52 4.90
N ILE A 292 36.83 -0.98 4.21
CA ILE A 292 38.06 -0.48 4.82
C ILE A 292 37.78 0.68 5.78
N PHE A 293 38.67 0.87 6.75
CA PHE A 293 38.62 1.96 7.75
C PHE A 293 37.36 2.01 8.64
N VAL A 294 36.50 0.99 8.60
CA VAL A 294 35.37 0.84 9.51
C VAL A 294 35.80 0.04 10.75
N GLU A 295 35.55 0.58 11.95
CA GLU A 295 35.86 -0.12 13.21
C GLU A 295 35.00 -1.39 13.39
N ASN A 296 33.71 -1.31 13.06
CA ASN A 296 32.75 -2.40 13.16
C ASN A 296 32.28 -2.84 11.78
N LEU A 297 32.73 -4.01 11.33
CA LEU A 297 32.34 -4.60 10.04
C LEU A 297 30.92 -5.20 10.02
N THR A 298 30.10 -4.82 11.01
CA THR A 298 28.70 -5.19 11.15
C THR A 298 27.97 -3.94 11.62
N SER A 299 26.98 -3.48 10.86
CA SER A 299 26.16 -2.33 11.21
C SER A 299 25.27 -2.65 12.42
N LEU A 300 24.74 -1.63 13.11
CA LEU A 300 23.84 -1.87 14.24
C LEU A 300 22.60 -2.67 13.83
N ASP A 301 22.00 -2.33 12.68
CA ASP A 301 20.82 -3.04 12.15
C ASP A 301 21.19 -4.48 11.76
N GLY A 302 22.34 -4.68 11.09
CA GLY A 302 22.85 -6.01 10.76
C GLY A 302 23.13 -6.86 12.00
N TYR A 303 23.72 -6.27 13.03
CA TYR A 303 23.96 -6.94 14.32
C TYR A 303 22.65 -7.33 15.00
N GLN A 304 21.65 -6.45 14.96
CA GLN A 304 20.38 -6.66 15.63
C GLN A 304 19.41 -7.58 14.89
N GLU A 305 19.52 -7.74 13.58
CA GLU A 305 18.56 -8.53 12.79
C GLU A 305 19.18 -9.67 11.98
N GLY A 306 20.48 -9.65 11.68
CA GLY A 306 21.14 -10.65 10.84
C GLY A 306 20.43 -10.80 9.50
N ILE A 307 19.84 -11.98 9.26
CA ILE A 307 18.91 -12.21 8.15
C ILE A 307 17.52 -11.78 8.57
N SER A 308 17.19 -10.52 8.36
CA SER A 308 15.86 -9.95 8.62
C SER A 308 14.77 -10.54 7.72
N CYS A 309 13.51 -10.33 8.11
CA CYS A 309 12.35 -10.64 7.28
C CYS A 309 12.49 -9.97 5.90
N ILE A 310 12.78 -8.68 5.86
CA ILE A 310 12.87 -7.93 4.60
C ILE A 310 14.07 -8.38 3.77
N ALA A 311 15.24 -8.64 4.36
CA ALA A 311 16.39 -9.13 3.61
C ALA A 311 16.11 -10.48 2.92
N CYS A 312 15.36 -11.36 3.58
CA CYS A 312 14.92 -12.63 3.01
C CYS A 312 13.84 -12.41 1.93
N HIS A 313 12.81 -11.63 2.25
CA HIS A 313 11.65 -11.44 1.38
C HIS A 313 11.95 -10.58 0.14
N ALA A 314 12.98 -9.74 0.19
CA ALA A 314 13.37 -8.88 -0.93
C ALA A 314 14.22 -9.60 -2.00
N ILE A 315 14.60 -10.86 -1.77
CA ILE A 315 15.34 -11.66 -2.76
C ILE A 315 14.43 -11.97 -3.96
N GLN A 316 14.81 -11.46 -5.12
CA GLN A 316 14.06 -11.62 -6.37
C GLN A 316 14.47 -12.85 -7.17
N LYS A 317 15.73 -13.26 -7.03
CA LYS A 317 16.31 -14.37 -7.79
C LYS A 317 17.40 -15.04 -6.97
N THR A 318 17.48 -16.37 -7.07
CA THR A 318 18.59 -17.15 -6.54
C THR A 318 19.22 -18.03 -7.62
N ASP A 319 20.40 -18.55 -7.33
CA ASP A 319 21.08 -19.56 -8.11
C ASP A 319 21.75 -20.58 -7.16
N VAL A 320 21.91 -21.81 -7.64
CA VAL A 320 22.39 -22.96 -6.83
C VAL A 320 23.91 -23.07 -6.74
N LYS A 321 24.69 -22.08 -7.22
CA LYS A 321 26.14 -22.07 -7.03
C LYS A 321 26.55 -21.99 -5.56
N GLY A 322 25.79 -21.27 -4.73
CA GLY A 322 26.14 -20.98 -3.34
C GLY A 322 26.86 -19.63 -3.18
N ASN A 323 27.47 -19.38 -2.01
CA ASN A 323 28.16 -18.13 -1.66
C ASN A 323 27.32 -16.85 -1.87
N ALA A 324 26.07 -16.89 -1.41
CA ALA A 324 25.10 -15.81 -1.52
C ALA A 324 24.77 -15.44 -2.97
N ASN A 325 24.74 -16.40 -3.90
CA ASN A 325 24.38 -16.11 -5.29
C ASN A 325 22.87 -15.84 -5.44
N TYR A 326 22.50 -14.60 -5.13
CA TYR A 326 21.15 -14.10 -5.24
C TYR A 326 21.14 -12.62 -5.61
N THR A 327 20.00 -12.15 -6.10
CA THR A 327 19.74 -10.74 -6.38
C THR A 327 18.62 -10.24 -5.47
N ILE A 328 18.88 -9.16 -4.75
CA ILE A 328 17.92 -8.50 -3.86
C ILE A 328 17.48 -7.16 -4.44
N SER A 329 16.22 -6.77 -4.22
CA SER A 329 15.70 -5.43 -4.54
C SER A 329 15.51 -4.60 -3.27
N GLN A 330 15.51 -3.28 -3.41
CA GLN A 330 14.96 -2.42 -2.36
C GLN A 330 13.46 -2.28 -2.58
N LEU A 331 12.66 -2.67 -1.58
CA LEU A 331 11.20 -2.69 -1.69
C LEU A 331 10.61 -1.29 -1.52
N GLU A 332 9.62 -0.95 -2.33
CA GLU A 332 8.82 0.25 -2.11
C GLU A 332 7.91 0.04 -0.88
N ARG A 333 7.96 0.99 0.07
CA ARG A 333 7.31 0.88 1.38
C ARG A 333 5.98 1.63 1.43
N TYR A 334 5.06 1.18 2.28
CA TYR A 334 3.85 1.92 2.60
C TYR A 334 4.19 3.20 3.38
N ALA A 335 3.30 4.18 3.29
CA ALA A 335 3.32 5.35 4.15
C ALA A 335 3.31 4.89 5.61
N TYR A 336 4.11 5.57 6.45
CA TYR A 336 4.33 5.26 7.86
C TYR A 336 5.02 3.92 8.16
N GLU A 337 5.40 3.11 7.16
CA GLU A 337 6.02 1.80 7.40
C GLU A 337 7.40 1.88 8.06
N MET A 338 8.15 2.94 7.78
CA MET A 338 9.47 3.21 8.37
C MET A 338 9.43 4.34 9.41
N ARG A 339 8.27 4.59 10.04
CA ARG A 339 8.05 5.66 11.03
C ARG A 339 7.41 5.11 12.31
N GLU A 340 7.79 3.90 12.72
CA GLU A 340 7.20 3.23 13.89
C GLU A 340 7.46 3.99 15.20
N ASP A 341 8.57 4.70 15.26
CA ASP A 341 9.03 5.53 16.38
C ASP A 341 8.22 6.82 16.56
N GLU A 342 7.41 7.22 15.57
CA GLU A 342 6.52 8.39 15.64
C GLU A 342 5.23 8.14 16.44
N GLY A 343 5.05 6.92 16.95
CA GLY A 343 4.01 6.56 17.90
C GLY A 343 2.79 5.85 17.29
N ALA A 344 1.79 5.62 18.13
CA ALA A 344 0.68 4.71 17.84
C ALA A 344 -0.14 5.08 16.58
N THR A 345 -0.21 6.36 16.23
CA THR A 345 -0.93 6.81 15.03
C THR A 345 -0.25 6.35 13.74
N ALA A 346 1.09 6.45 13.65
CA ALA A 346 1.84 6.01 12.48
C ALA A 346 1.71 4.48 12.29
N VAL A 347 1.84 3.73 13.39
CA VAL A 347 1.62 2.28 13.44
C VAL A 347 0.20 1.91 12.96
N PHE A 348 -0.82 2.59 13.48
CA PHE A 348 -2.21 2.34 13.08
C PHE A 348 -2.44 2.64 11.59
N LEU A 349 -1.94 3.75 11.07
CA LEU A 349 -2.12 4.13 9.67
C LEU A 349 -1.41 3.15 8.74
N ARG A 350 -0.18 2.75 9.06
CA ARG A 350 0.55 1.70 8.34
C ARG A 350 -0.26 0.39 8.30
N ASP A 351 -0.68 -0.09 9.47
CA ASP A 351 -1.40 -1.37 9.58
C ASP A 351 -2.73 -1.33 8.82
N PHE A 352 -3.45 -0.20 8.94
CA PHE A 352 -4.68 0.03 8.19
C PHE A 352 -4.45 0.00 6.68
N LEU A 353 -3.41 0.68 6.18
CA LEU A 353 -3.06 0.71 4.76
C LEU A 353 -2.71 -0.68 4.23
N ILE A 354 -1.83 -1.42 4.92
CA ILE A 354 -1.43 -2.77 4.51
C ILE A 354 -2.64 -3.71 4.45
N ARG A 355 -3.58 -3.62 5.40
CA ARG A 355 -4.76 -4.50 5.43
C ARG A 355 -5.85 -4.12 4.43
N SER A 356 -6.10 -2.83 4.23
CA SER A 356 -7.13 -2.32 3.32
C SER A 356 -6.69 -2.27 1.86
N TYR A 357 -5.37 -2.23 1.61
CA TYR A 357 -4.78 -2.21 0.28
C TYR A 357 -3.61 -3.21 0.20
N PRO A 358 -3.89 -4.53 0.29
CA PRO A 358 -2.88 -5.56 0.56
C PRO A 358 -2.10 -6.06 -0.66
N ASP A 359 -2.53 -5.74 -1.88
CA ASP A 359 -1.98 -6.36 -3.09
C ASP A 359 -0.48 -6.11 -3.24
N HIS A 360 -0.02 -4.88 -3.01
CA HIS A 360 1.41 -4.54 -3.06
C HIS A 360 2.22 -5.29 -2.00
N HIS A 361 1.71 -5.39 -0.77
CA HIS A 361 2.35 -6.17 0.30
C HIS A 361 2.51 -7.64 -0.10
N VAL A 362 1.47 -8.26 -0.67
CA VAL A 362 1.51 -9.67 -1.09
C VAL A 362 2.44 -9.86 -2.29
N GLU A 363 2.35 -9.00 -3.30
CA GLU A 363 3.17 -9.09 -4.52
C GLU A 363 4.66 -8.91 -4.24
N SER A 364 5.01 -7.95 -3.38
CA SER A 364 6.40 -7.59 -3.08
C SER A 364 7.08 -8.50 -2.05
N LEU A 365 6.32 -9.24 -1.24
CA LEU A 365 6.89 -10.06 -0.16
C LEU A 365 6.55 -11.55 -0.27
N SER A 366 5.52 -11.98 -0.99
CA SER A 366 5.11 -13.40 -1.02
C SER A 366 5.59 -14.12 -2.29
N HIS A 367 6.89 -14.08 -2.57
CA HIS A 367 7.48 -14.78 -3.71
C HIS A 367 7.31 -16.32 -3.63
N ARG A 368 7.11 -16.97 -4.77
CA ARG A 368 7.05 -18.44 -4.84
C ARG A 368 8.41 -19.10 -4.62
N LEU A 369 9.50 -18.35 -4.83
CA LEU A 369 10.87 -18.84 -4.72
C LEU A 369 11.18 -19.46 -3.35
N PHE A 370 10.60 -18.92 -2.26
CA PHE A 370 10.77 -19.43 -0.89
C PHE A 370 10.26 -20.87 -0.70
N LYS A 371 9.49 -21.40 -1.66
CA LYS A 371 8.93 -22.75 -1.61
C LYS A 371 9.80 -23.78 -2.32
N SER A 372 11.02 -23.43 -2.71
CA SER A 372 11.95 -24.32 -3.41
C SER A 372 13.31 -24.40 -2.70
N PRO A 373 14.01 -25.55 -2.75
CA PRO A 373 15.31 -25.72 -2.11
C PRO A 373 16.40 -24.82 -2.73
N GLU A 374 16.22 -24.38 -3.97
CA GLU A 374 17.13 -23.44 -4.65
C GLU A 374 17.20 -22.08 -3.96
N PHE A 375 16.15 -21.69 -3.22
CA PHE A 375 16.21 -20.49 -2.39
C PHE A 375 17.25 -20.65 -1.28
N CYS A 376 17.17 -21.75 -0.54
CA CYS A 376 18.09 -22.06 0.55
C CYS A 376 19.52 -22.29 0.04
N ALA A 377 19.67 -22.91 -1.13
CA ALA A 377 20.96 -23.26 -1.73
C ALA A 377 21.81 -22.05 -2.12
N ALA A 378 21.21 -20.85 -2.25
CA ALA A 378 21.97 -19.63 -2.47
C ALA A 378 22.97 -19.35 -1.34
N CYS A 379 22.60 -19.70 -0.10
CA CYS A 379 23.42 -19.48 1.10
C CYS A 379 23.94 -20.79 1.71
N HIS A 380 23.11 -21.85 1.75
CA HIS A 380 23.44 -23.16 2.32
C HIS A 380 24.23 -24.05 1.36
N LYS A 381 25.13 -23.43 0.59
CA LYS A 381 26.14 -24.09 -0.22
C LYS A 381 27.34 -23.17 -0.28
N GLN A 382 28.48 -23.70 0.10
CA GLN A 382 29.72 -22.95 0.12
C GLN A 382 30.73 -23.62 -0.82
N PHE A 383 31.44 -22.80 -1.57
CA PHE A 383 32.68 -23.20 -2.24
C PHE A 383 33.73 -22.11 -1.99
N ILE A 384 35.00 -22.50 -1.95
CA ILE A 384 36.09 -21.54 -1.79
C ILE A 384 36.70 -21.36 -3.17
N ASP A 385 36.52 -20.18 -3.77
CA ASP A 385 37.16 -19.87 -5.03
C ASP A 385 38.61 -19.40 -4.84
N ALA A 386 39.34 -19.30 -5.94
CA ALA A 386 40.74 -18.89 -5.92
C ALA A 386 40.92 -17.44 -5.45
N GLU A 387 39.92 -16.58 -5.64
CA GLU A 387 39.92 -15.15 -5.23
C GLU A 387 39.93 -15.04 -3.69
N ILE A 388 39.36 -16.02 -2.98
CA ILE A 388 39.39 -16.12 -1.52
C ILE A 388 40.52 -16.98 -0.98
N ASN A 389 40.82 -18.11 -1.62
CA ASN A 389 41.71 -19.12 -1.04
C ASN A 389 43.16 -18.62 -0.92
N ASN A 390 43.65 -17.82 -1.88
CA ASN A 390 45.06 -17.38 -1.99
C ASN A 390 46.14 -18.50 -1.88
N VAL A 391 45.74 -19.78 -1.80
CA VAL A 391 46.59 -20.98 -1.89
C VAL A 391 46.18 -21.79 -3.12
N GLY A 392 47.17 -22.18 -3.91
CA GLY A 392 47.07 -22.49 -5.34
C GLY A 392 46.39 -23.80 -5.75
N TRP A 393 45.38 -24.28 -5.03
CA TRP A 393 44.58 -25.42 -5.47
C TRP A 393 43.09 -25.15 -5.25
N VAL A 394 42.39 -24.83 -6.34
CA VAL A 394 40.93 -24.84 -6.49
C VAL A 394 40.59 -25.62 -7.75
#